data_AF-A0A928SU46-F1
#
_entry.id   AF-A0A928SU46-F1
#
_cell.length_a   1.000
_cell.length_b   1.000
_cell.length_c   1.000
_cell.angle_alpha   90.00
_cell.angle_beta   90.00
_cell.angle_gamma   90.00
#
_symmetry.space_group_name_H-M   'P 1'
#
loop_
_entity.id
_entity.type
_entity.pdbx_description
1 polymer ?
#
loop_
_entity_poly.entity_id
_entity_poly.type
_entity_poly.pdbx_seq_one_letter_code
_entity_poly.pdbx_strand_id
1 'polypeptide(L)'
;MFIVDDPMLALIARFVLDVQHIDVSDEQFLQEQLRSIERYVDGFPADQRQERALEWIEEHAQRYRVAWQRRVVADQLADRRCRDCPLVREDSGSRCEIHAKWSSLLDEYLHDRISSRKYVEDALGLLKDHKSRLAARRLSSPLRP
;
A
#
# COMPACT_ATOMS: atom_id res chain seq x y z
N MET A 1 4.08 -17.60 -0.62
CA MET A 1 5.13 -16.64 -0.19
C MET A 1 4.87 -15.37 -0.97
N PHE A 2 4.40 -14.31 -0.32
CA PHE A 2 4.05 -13.07 -1.02
C PHE A 2 5.32 -12.35 -1.49
N ILE A 3 5.53 -12.32 -2.81
CA ILE A 3 6.63 -11.59 -3.45
C ILE A 3 6.04 -10.30 -4.03
N VAL A 4 6.63 -9.17 -3.65
CA VAL A 4 6.28 -7.84 -4.17
C VAL A 4 7.32 -7.45 -5.21
N ASP A 5 6.88 -7.16 -6.43
CA ASP A 5 7.79 -6.88 -7.54
C ASP A 5 8.34 -5.45 -7.49
N ASP A 6 7.62 -4.52 -6.86
CA ASP A 6 8.10 -3.17 -6.59
C ASP A 6 9.05 -3.17 -5.38
N PRO A 7 10.32 -2.78 -5.54
CA PRO A 7 11.32 -2.84 -4.46
C PRO A 7 11.01 -1.88 -3.31
N MET A 8 10.44 -0.71 -3.58
CA MET A 8 10.07 0.24 -2.53
C MET A 8 8.86 -0.27 -1.76
N LEU A 9 7.86 -0.79 -2.47
CA LEU A 9 6.70 -1.41 -1.85
C LEU A 9 7.09 -2.63 -1.01
N ALA A 10 8.06 -3.44 -1.48
CA ALA A 10 8.60 -4.56 -0.73
C ALA A 10 9.25 -4.11 0.60
N LEU A 11 10.00 -3.00 0.59
CA LEU A 11 10.58 -2.42 1.80
C LEU A 11 9.49 -1.90 2.75
N ILE A 12 8.51 -1.16 2.23
CA ILE A 12 7.38 -0.67 3.03
C ILE A 12 6.65 -1.83 3.68
N ALA A 13 6.29 -2.86 2.90
CA ALA A 13 5.66 -4.05 3.42
C ALA A 13 6.54 -4.67 4.52
N ARG A 14 7.83 -4.90 4.24
CA ARG A 14 8.74 -5.57 5.19
C ARG A 14 8.86 -4.85 6.52
N PHE A 15 9.04 -3.53 6.49
CA PHE A 15 9.35 -2.75 7.69
C PHE A 15 8.13 -2.15 8.39
N VAL A 16 7.00 -1.99 7.69
CA VAL A 16 5.79 -1.37 8.25
C VAL A 16 4.69 -2.41 8.51
N LEU A 17 4.52 -3.40 7.63
CA LEU A 17 3.49 -4.44 7.79
C LEU A 17 3.97 -5.67 8.55
N ASP A 18 5.28 -5.89 8.65
CA ASP A 18 5.89 -7.14 9.09
C ASP A 18 5.45 -8.32 8.18
N VAL A 19 6.12 -8.43 7.02
CA VAL A 19 5.76 -9.34 5.89
C VAL A 19 5.65 -10.81 6.28
N GLN A 20 6.16 -11.23 7.44
CA GLN A 20 5.99 -12.61 7.92
C GLN A 20 4.51 -13.00 8.08
N HIS A 21 3.58 -12.04 8.08
CA HIS A 21 2.14 -12.28 8.23
C HIS A 21 1.27 -11.70 7.10
N ILE A 22 1.86 -11.31 5.96
CA ILE A 22 1.05 -10.92 4.80
C ILE A 22 0.53 -12.21 4.14
N ASP A 23 -0.60 -12.69 4.67
CA ASP A 23 -1.34 -13.84 4.14
C ASP A 23 -2.20 -13.38 2.96
N VAL A 24 -1.55 -13.23 1.82
CA VAL A 24 -2.25 -13.01 0.56
C VAL A 24 -2.35 -14.32 -0.16
N SER A 25 -3.59 -14.73 -0.40
CA SER A 25 -3.88 -15.94 -1.13
C SER A 25 -3.53 -15.74 -2.60
N ASP A 26 -2.47 -16.42 -3.07
CA ASP A 26 -2.16 -16.51 -4.51
C ASP A 26 -3.39 -17.01 -5.30
N GLU A 27 -4.24 -17.81 -4.65
CA GLU A 27 -5.54 -18.25 -5.20
C GLU A 27 -6.49 -17.07 -5.46
N GLN A 28 -6.58 -16.09 -4.55
CA GLN A 28 -7.44 -14.93 -4.75
C GLN A 28 -6.96 -14.09 -5.95
N PHE A 29 -5.64 -13.91 -6.09
CA PHE A 29 -5.06 -13.27 -7.27
C PHE A 29 -5.45 -13.99 -8.55
N LEU A 30 -5.25 -15.32 -8.60
CA LEU A 30 -5.55 -16.13 -9.77
C LEU A 30 -7.05 -16.07 -10.12
N GLN A 31 -7.94 -16.12 -9.13
CA GLN A 31 -9.39 -16.00 -9.35
C GLN A 31 -9.80 -14.62 -9.88
N GLU A 32 -9.19 -13.53 -9.43
CA GLU A 32 -9.44 -12.20 -9.98
C GLU A 32 -8.89 -12.03 -11.40
N GLN A 33 -7.70 -12.57 -11.67
CA GLN A 33 -7.08 -12.54 -12.99
C GLN A 33 -7.90 -13.36 -13.99
N LEU A 34 -8.32 -14.58 -13.64
CA LEU A 34 -9.17 -15.43 -14.47
C LEU A 34 -10.49 -14.74 -14.81
N ARG A 35 -11.19 -14.18 -13.82
CA ARG A 35 -12.42 -13.41 -14.07
C ARG A 35 -12.22 -12.22 -15.00
N SER A 36 -11.04 -11.60 -14.96
CA SER A 36 -10.70 -10.47 -15.84
C SER A 36 -10.47 -10.94 -17.28
N ILE A 37 -9.78 -12.07 -17.45
CA ILE A 37 -9.56 -12.71 -18.76
C ILE A 37 -10.88 -13.20 -19.34
N GLU A 38 -11.71 -13.90 -18.56
CA GLU A 38 -13.03 -14.39 -18.97
C GLU A 38 -13.91 -13.25 -19.50
N ARG A 39 -14.00 -12.15 -18.75
CA ARG A 39 -14.75 -10.96 -19.17
C ARG A 39 -14.22 -10.36 -20.47
N TYR A 40 -12.91 -10.38 -20.69
CA TYR A 40 -12.29 -9.90 -21.91
C TYR A 40 -12.61 -10.81 -23.10
N VAL A 41 -12.45 -12.13 -22.95
CA VAL A 41 -12.62 -13.10 -24.04
C VAL A 41 -14.09 -13.36 -24.39
N ASP A 42 -15.03 -13.08 -23.49
CA ASP A 42 -16.47 -13.26 -23.74
C ASP A 42 -16.99 -12.40 -24.90
N GLY A 43 -16.31 -11.30 -25.24
CA GLY A 43 -16.60 -10.49 -26.41
C GLY A 43 -16.20 -11.11 -27.75
N PHE A 44 -15.51 -12.26 -27.74
CA PHE A 44 -14.95 -12.88 -28.95
C PHE A 44 -15.60 -14.24 -29.30
N PRO A 45 -15.61 -14.61 -30.59
CA PRO A 45 -16.00 -15.94 -31.05
C PRO A 45 -15.20 -17.06 -30.38
N ALA A 46 -15.82 -18.22 -30.14
CA ALA A 46 -15.23 -19.32 -29.36
C ALA A 46 -13.88 -19.81 -29.89
N ASP A 47 -13.71 -19.81 -31.22
CA ASP A 47 -12.49 -20.16 -31.94
C ASP A 47 -11.33 -19.16 -31.71
N GLN A 48 -11.64 -17.92 -31.33
CA GLN A 48 -10.66 -16.86 -31.08
C GLN A 48 -10.35 -16.66 -29.60
N ARG A 49 -11.18 -17.19 -28.69
CA ARG A 49 -11.04 -16.93 -27.24
C ARG A 49 -9.68 -17.33 -26.67
N GLN A 50 -9.13 -18.45 -27.13
CA GLN A 50 -7.83 -18.93 -26.64
C GLN A 50 -6.69 -18.01 -27.07
N GLU A 51 -6.66 -17.60 -28.34
CA GLU A 51 -5.66 -16.65 -28.86
C GLU A 51 -5.76 -15.30 -28.12
N ARG A 52 -6.98 -14.77 -27.97
CA ARG A 52 -7.23 -13.53 -27.24
C ARG A 52 -6.83 -13.59 -25.76
N ALA A 53 -7.04 -14.73 -25.11
CA ALA A 53 -6.57 -14.93 -23.73
C ALA A 53 -5.04 -14.83 -23.63
N LEU A 54 -4.31 -15.44 -24.57
CA LEU A 54 -2.85 -15.39 -24.60
C LEU A 54 -2.33 -13.97 -24.86
N GLU A 55 -2.88 -13.28 -25.86
CA GLU A 55 -2.54 -11.87 -26.13
C GLU A 55 -2.76 -10.99 -24.89
N TRP A 56 -3.89 -11.18 -24.20
CA TRP A 56 -4.18 -10.43 -22.98
C TRP A 56 -3.16 -10.71 -21.87
N ILE A 57 -2.77 -11.97 -21.67
CA ILE A 57 -1.79 -12.36 -20.65
C ILE A 57 -0.44 -11.71 -20.97
N GLU A 58 0.04 -11.83 -22.21
CA GLU A 58 1.32 -11.25 -22.64
C GLU A 58 1.36 -9.74 -22.43
N GLU A 59 0.26 -9.03 -22.71
CA GLU A 59 0.22 -7.57 -22.61
C GLU A 59 -0.02 -7.06 -21.18
N HIS A 60 -0.79 -7.80 -20.35
CA HIS A 60 -1.35 -7.25 -19.12
C HIS A 60 -0.93 -7.96 -17.83
N ALA A 61 -0.46 -9.21 -17.86
CA ALA A 61 -0.27 -10.00 -16.64
C ALA A 61 0.66 -9.33 -15.62
N GLN A 62 1.79 -8.78 -16.05
CA GLN A 62 2.73 -8.13 -15.15
C GLN A 62 2.14 -6.85 -14.52
N ARG A 63 1.50 -5.99 -15.33
CA ARG A 63 0.86 -4.77 -14.83
C ARG A 63 -0.26 -5.08 -13.86
N TYR A 64 -1.04 -6.13 -14.16
CA TYR A 64 -2.13 -6.59 -13.31
C TYR A 64 -1.60 -7.07 -11.95
N ARG A 65 -0.50 -7.85 -11.95
CA ARG A 65 0.16 -8.33 -10.73
C ARG A 65 0.65 -7.18 -9.86
N VAL A 66 1.34 -6.19 -10.43
CA VAL A 66 1.82 -5.01 -9.70
C VAL A 66 0.65 -4.21 -9.11
N ALA A 67 -0.40 -3.97 -9.90
CA ALA A 67 -1.59 -3.25 -9.42
C ALA A 67 -2.30 -4.00 -8.29
N TRP A 68 -2.38 -5.33 -8.36
CA TRP A 68 -2.94 -6.15 -7.30
C TRP A 68 -2.08 -6.12 -6.03
N GLN A 69 -0.76 -6.29 -6.12
CA GLN A 69 0.16 -6.20 -4.98
C GLN A 69 0.04 -4.83 -4.27
N ARG A 70 -0.04 -3.75 -5.03
CA ARG A 70 -0.24 -2.39 -4.50
C ARG A 70 -1.53 -2.25 -3.71
N ARG A 71 -2.66 -2.75 -4.24
CA ARG A 71 -3.96 -2.73 -3.54
C ARG A 71 -3.92 -3.52 -2.24
N VAL A 72 -3.41 -4.74 -2.27
CA VAL A 72 -3.30 -5.59 -1.08
C VAL A 72 -2.46 -4.92 0.02
N VAL A 73 -1.31 -4.37 -0.33
CA VAL A 73 -0.45 -3.68 0.63
C VAL A 73 -1.14 -2.41 1.16
N ALA A 74 -1.85 -1.67 0.32
CA ALA A 74 -2.63 -0.50 0.72
C ALA A 74 -3.71 -0.84 1.74
N ASP A 75 -4.49 -1.89 1.46
CA ASP A 75 -5.58 -2.36 2.34
C ASP A 75 -5.04 -2.77 3.70
N GLN A 76 -3.95 -3.53 3.74
CA GLN A 76 -3.35 -3.93 5.01
C GLN A 76 -2.73 -2.77 5.78
N LEU A 77 -2.19 -1.77 5.08
CA LEU A 77 -1.63 -0.58 5.71
C LEU A 77 -2.71 0.34 6.29
N ALA A 78 -3.90 0.36 5.68
CA ALA A 78 -5.03 1.17 6.14
C ALA A 78 -5.48 0.79 7.55
N ASP A 79 -5.26 -0.47 7.95
CA ASP A 79 -5.65 -1.04 9.24
C ASP A 79 -4.54 -1.01 10.29
N ARG A 80 -3.28 -0.75 9.89
CA ARG A 80 -2.17 -0.68 10.85
C ARG A 80 -2.22 0.62 11.66
N ARG A 81 -2.17 0.49 12.99
CA ARG A 81 -1.91 1.63 13.88
C ARG A 81 -0.46 1.63 14.34
N CYS A 82 0.11 2.82 14.53
CA CYS A 82 1.47 2.90 15.07
C CYS A 82 1.48 2.37 16.51
N ARG A 83 2.42 1.48 16.82
CA ARG A 83 2.52 0.80 18.13
C ARG A 83 2.61 1.77 19.30
N ASP A 84 3.28 2.90 19.09
CA ASP A 84 3.49 3.94 20.10
C ASP A 84 2.49 5.10 19.98
N CYS A 85 1.42 4.94 19.19
CA CYS A 85 0.47 6.03 19.01
C CYS A 85 -0.37 6.22 20.29
N PRO A 86 -0.35 7.42 20.91
CA PRO A 86 -1.10 7.68 22.13
C PRO A 86 -2.62 7.51 21.96
N LEU A 87 -3.13 7.64 20.72
CA LEU A 87 -4.53 7.45 20.36
C LEU A 87 -4.95 5.98 20.32
N VAL A 88 -4.02 5.01 20.36
CA VAL A 88 -4.35 3.57 20.36
C VAL A 88 -5.16 3.18 21.60
N ARG A 89 -5.04 3.95 22.69
CA ARG A 89 -5.78 3.69 23.94
C ARG A 89 -7.18 4.28 23.97
N GLU A 90 -7.53 5.14 23.01
CA GLU A 90 -8.80 5.89 23.05
C GLU A 90 -9.96 5.20 22.32
N ASP A 91 -9.72 4.03 21.70
CA ASP A 91 -10.67 3.19 20.93
C ASP A 91 -11.56 3.94 19.92
N SER A 92 -11.26 5.22 19.70
CA SER A 92 -11.83 6.03 18.65
C SER A 92 -11.15 5.59 17.37
N GLY A 93 -11.93 5.23 16.34
CA GLY A 93 -11.38 4.85 15.03
C GLY A 93 -10.46 5.90 14.39
N SER A 94 -10.24 7.06 15.02
CA SER A 94 -9.43 8.18 14.58
C SER A 94 -7.96 7.80 14.33
N ARG A 95 -7.44 8.20 13.17
CA ARG A 95 -6.01 8.06 12.82
C ARG A 95 -5.23 9.23 13.43
N CYS A 96 -4.00 8.99 13.87
CA CYS A 96 -3.15 10.10 14.32
C CYS A 96 -2.75 10.99 13.14
N GLU A 97 -2.47 12.27 13.42
CA GLU A 97 -2.17 13.27 12.39
C GLU A 97 -1.04 12.83 11.45
N ILE A 98 0.03 12.21 11.98
CA ILE A 98 1.14 11.71 11.16
C ILE A 98 0.66 10.58 10.25
N HIS A 99 -0.10 9.63 10.81
CA HIS A 99 -0.54 8.47 10.07
C HIS A 99 -1.46 8.88 8.92
N ALA A 100 -2.40 9.81 9.16
CA ALA A 100 -3.23 10.37 8.10
C ALA A 100 -2.40 11.00 6.98
N LYS A 101 -1.40 11.84 7.31
CA LYS A 101 -0.52 12.49 6.33
C LYS A 101 0.34 11.48 5.56
N TRP A 102 0.88 10.49 6.26
CA TRP A 102 1.68 9.43 5.65
C TRP A 102 0.84 8.54 4.72
N SER A 103 -0.40 8.19 5.12
CA SER A 103 -1.32 7.44 4.26
C SER A 103 -1.62 8.19 2.95
N SER A 104 -1.75 9.52 2.99
CA SER A 104 -1.91 10.32 1.76
C SER A 104 -0.68 10.27 0.86
N LEU A 105 0.54 10.36 1.41
CA LEU A 105 1.77 10.22 0.62
C LEU A 105 1.90 8.83 0.00
N LEU A 106 1.53 7.79 0.77
CA LEU A 106 1.51 6.42 0.28
C LEU A 106 0.51 6.25 -0.86
N ASP A 107 -0.70 6.81 -0.73
CA ASP A 107 -1.73 6.81 -1.77
C ASP A 107 -1.27 7.52 -3.06
N GLU A 108 -0.53 8.62 -2.95
CA GLU A 108 0.09 9.27 -4.10
C GLU A 108 1.11 8.37 -4.80
N TYR A 109 1.95 7.68 -4.03
CA TYR A 109 2.96 6.77 -4.56
C TYR A 109 2.34 5.52 -5.23
N LEU A 110 1.34 4.90 -4.59
CA LEU A 110 0.68 3.70 -5.13
C LEU A 110 -0.04 3.95 -6.46
N HIS A 111 -0.48 5.19 -6.69
CA HIS A 111 -1.12 5.65 -7.94
C HIS A 111 -0.13 6.29 -8.93
N ASP A 112 1.18 6.08 -8.75
CA ASP A 112 2.25 6.62 -9.59
C ASP A 112 2.24 8.16 -9.76
N ARG A 113 1.59 8.90 -8.85
CA ARG A 113 1.57 10.38 -8.86
C ARG A 113 2.89 10.97 -8.38
N ILE A 114 3.62 10.23 -7.56
CA ILE A 114 4.97 10.57 -7.09
C ILE A 114 5.92 9.39 -7.29
N SER A 115 7.19 9.70 -7.55
CA SER A 115 8.23 8.67 -7.67
C SER A 115 8.61 8.11 -6.30
N SER A 116 9.21 6.92 -6.30
CA SER A 116 9.85 6.31 -5.14
C SER A 116 10.76 7.27 -4.37
N ARG A 117 11.57 8.06 -5.10
CA ARG A 117 12.48 9.05 -4.49
C ARG A 117 11.70 10.16 -3.78
N LYS A 118 10.72 10.73 -4.47
CA LYS A 118 9.89 11.81 -3.91
C LYS A 118 9.10 11.34 -2.68
N TYR A 119 8.55 10.12 -2.73
CA TYR A 119 7.89 9.50 -1.58
C TYR A 119 8.81 9.42 -0.36
N VAL A 120 10.05 8.96 -0.54
CA VAL A 120 11.02 8.87 0.56
C VAL A 120 11.39 10.25 1.11
N GLU A 121 11.68 11.22 0.24
CA GLU A 121 12.01 12.59 0.63
C GLU A 121 10.88 13.22 1.45
N ASP A 122 9.64 13.13 0.96
CA ASP A 122 8.46 13.70 1.61
C ASP A 122 8.12 12.98 2.92
N ALA A 123 8.25 11.65 2.97
CA ALA A 123 8.02 10.87 4.19
C ALA A 123 9.06 11.19 5.28
N LEU A 124 10.33 11.33 4.92
CA LEU A 124 11.38 11.74 5.87
C LEU A 124 11.17 13.18 6.35
N GLY A 125 10.75 14.08 5.46
CA GLY A 125 10.34 15.45 5.81
C GLY A 125 9.22 15.47 6.84
N LEU A 126 8.15 14.69 6.59
CA LEU A 126 7.01 14.56 7.51
C LEU A 126 7.46 14.13 8.92
N LEU A 127 8.35 13.13 9.01
CA LEU A 127 8.87 12.64 10.29
C LEU A 127 9.73 13.71 11.00
N LYS A 128 10.60 14.39 10.27
CA LYS A 128 11.46 15.47 10.79
C LYS A 128 10.63 16.63 11.35
N ASP A 129 9.60 17.05 10.63
CA ASP A 129 8.72 18.15 11.03
C ASP A 129 7.89 17.77 12.25
N HIS A 130 7.37 16.54 12.28
CA HIS A 130 6.64 16.07 13.45
C HIS A 130 7.54 16.00 14.69
N LYS A 131 8.76 15.47 14.57
CA LYS A 131 9.74 15.43 15.66
C LYS A 131 10.05 16.83 16.19
N SER A 132 10.27 17.79 15.30
CA SER A 132 10.54 19.19 15.65
C SER A 132 9.37 19.81 16.42
N ARG A 133 8.13 19.58 15.97
CA ARG A 133 6.92 20.04 16.68
C ARG A 133 6.76 19.40 18.05
N LEU A 134 7.04 18.11 18.20
CA LEU A 134 7.01 17.43 19.50
C LEU A 134 8.06 18.00 20.46
N ALA A 135 9.28 18.25 19.98
CA ALA A 135 10.34 18.84 20.79
C ALA A 135 9.95 20.25 21.26
N ALA A 136 9.43 21.09 20.36
CA ALA A 136 8.94 22.43 20.72
C ALA A 136 7.82 22.38 21.77
N ARG A 137 6.85 21.44 21.63
CA ARG A 137 5.77 21.24 22.62
C ARG A 137 6.28 20.78 23.99
N ARG A 138 7.31 19.95 24.03
CA ARG A 138 7.94 19.54 25.30
C ARG A 138 8.65 20.70 25.99
N LEU A 139 9.28 21.58 25.22
CA LEU A 139 9.93 22.79 25.74
C LEU A 139 8.94 23.86 26.19
N SER A 140 7.76 23.94 25.56
CA SER A 140 6.71 24.91 25.89
C SER A 140 5.67 24.41 26.89
N SER A 141 5.75 23.15 27.34
CA SER A 141 4.93 22.63 28.43
C SER A 141 5.69 22.78 29.75
N PRO A 142 5.44 23.82 30.56
CA PRO A 142 6.04 23.91 31.88
C PRO A 142 5.47 22.76 32.72
N LEU A 143 6.35 22.07 33.45
CA LEU A 143 6.01 21.13 34.51
C LEU A 143 4.89 21.75 35.36
N ARG A 144 3.67 21.21 35.26
CA ARG A 144 2.63 21.52 36.23
C ARG A 144 2.97 20.71 37.49
N PRO A 145 3.11 21.35 38.67
CA PRO A 145 3.44 20.67 39.92
C PRO A 145 2.36 19.67 40.33
#